data_AF-A0A530LFE0-F1
#
_entry.id   AF-A0A530LFE0-F1
#
_cell.length_a   1.000
_cell.length_b   1.000
_cell.length_c   1.000
_cell.angle_alpha   90.00
_cell.angle_beta   90.00
_cell.angle_gamma   90.00
#
_symmetry.space_group_name_H-M   'P 1'
#
loop_
_entity.id
_entity.type
_entity.pdbx_description
1 polymer ?
#
loop_
_entity_poly.entity_id
_entity_poly.type
_entity_poly.pdbx_seq_one_letter_code
_entity_poly.pdbx_strand_id
1 'polypeptide(L)' 'MRKLPPLGSLRAFEAAARLMSFRKAATELGVTPTAISHQIRLLEEVCGQLLFRRRPR' A
#
# COMPACT_ATOMS: atom_id res chain seq x y z
N MET A 1 -4.65 -23.95 2.00
CA MET A 1 -3.44 -23.20 2.42
C MET A 1 -3.79 -21.72 2.46
N ARG A 2 -3.62 -21.02 3.60
CA ARG A 2 -3.87 -19.57 3.66
C ARG A 2 -2.77 -18.84 2.88
N LYS A 3 -3.13 -18.13 1.81
CA LYS A 3 -2.20 -17.24 1.11
C LYS A 3 -1.98 -16.01 1.98
N LEU A 4 -0.78 -15.88 2.53
CA LEU A 4 -0.37 -14.67 3.23
C LEU A 4 -0.07 -13.57 2.19
N PRO A 5 -0.37 -12.31 2.52
CA PRO A 5 -0.01 -11.20 1.64
C PRO A 5 1.52 -11.11 1.49
N PRO A 6 2.03 -10.66 0.34
CA PRO A 6 3.45 -10.41 0.15
C PRO A 6 3.96 -9.38 1.17
N LEU A 7 5.16 -9.58 1.71
CA LEU A 7 5.78 -8.66 2.66
C LEU A 7 5.93 -7.23 2.09
N GLY A 8 6.14 -7.11 0.78
CA GLY A 8 6.20 -5.82 0.10
C GLY A 8 4.90 -5.02 0.21
N SER A 9 3.76 -5.71 0.21
CA SER A 9 2.43 -5.08 0.28
C SER A 9 2.15 -4.56 1.69
N LEU A 10 2.55 -5.32 2.71
CA LEU A 10 2.47 -4.89 4.11
C LEU A 10 3.38 -3.68 4.38
N ARG A 11 4.60 -3.69 3.85
CA ARG A 11 5.55 -2.59 4.02
C ARG A 11 5.10 -1.32 3.30
N ALA A 12 4.52 -1.44 2.10
CA ALA A 12 3.90 -0.32 1.40
C ALA A 12 2.71 0.26 2.18
N PHE A 13 1.88 -0.61 2.76
CA PHE A 13 0.74 -0.22 3.59
C PHE A 13 1.15 0.55 4.85
N GLU A 14 2.10 0.02 5.62
CA GLU A 14 2.62 0.69 6.82
C GLU A 14 3.14 2.10 6.50
N ALA A 15 4.02 2.22 5.50
CA ALA A 15 4.61 3.50 5.13
C ALA A 15 3.55 4.50 4.63
N ALA A 16 2.61 4.03 3.79
CA ALA A 16 1.52 4.86 3.28
C ALA A 16 0.56 5.33 4.38
N ALA A 17 0.26 4.47 5.36
CA ALA A 17 -0.59 4.80 6.50
C ALA A 17 0.11 5.78 7.45
N ARG A 18 1.37 5.53 7.82
CA ARG A 18 2.16 6.41 8.70
C ARG A 18 2.38 7.80 8.09
N LEU A 19 2.70 7.87 6.81
CA LEU A 19 3.01 9.13 6.12
C LEU A 19 1.78 9.84 5.56
N MET A 20 0.62 9.18 5.60
CA MET A 20 -0.64 9.64 4.98
C MET A 20 -0.47 10.08 3.51
N SER A 21 0.47 9.47 2.79
CA SER A 21 0.81 9.86 1.42
C SER A 21 1.53 8.75 0.66
N PHE A 22 0.96 8.33 -0.47
CA PHE A 22 1.59 7.33 -1.34
C PHE A 22 2.88 7.84 -1.98
N ARG A 23 2.96 9.16 -2.24
CA ARG A 23 4.18 9.77 -2.80
C ARG A 23 5.32 9.77 -1.79
N LYS A 24 5.05 10.13 -0.52
CA LYS A 24 6.06 10.08 0.54
C LYS A 24 6.50 8.64 0.84
N ALA A 25 5.56 7.70 0.88
CA ALA A 25 5.86 6.28 1.06
C ALA A 25 6.74 5.73 -0.07
N ALA A 26 6.47 6.13 -1.31
CA ALA A 26 7.29 5.75 -2.45
C ALA A 26 8.73 6.26 -2.31
N THR A 27 8.91 7.52 -1.92
CA THR A 27 10.23 8.10 -1.63
C THR A 27 10.94 7.37 -0.50
N GLU A 28 10.25 7.07 0.61
CA GLU A 28 10.85 6.36 1.75
C GLU A 28 11.29 4.94 1.38
N LEU A 29 10.49 4.24 0.57
CA LEU A 29 10.77 2.86 0.17
C LEU A 29 11.67 2.73 -1.07
N GLY A 30 12.08 3.84 -1.69
CA GLY A 30 12.94 3.84 -2.87
C GLY A 30 12.26 3.28 -4.12
N VAL A 31 10.94 3.46 -4.25
CA VAL A 31 10.12 2.94 -5.37
C VAL A 31 9.28 4.04 -6.01
N THR A 32 8.58 3.71 -7.09
CA THR A 32 7.66 4.65 -7.73
C THR A 32 6.30 4.72 -7.00
N PRO A 33 5.58 5.87 -7.04
CA PRO A 33 4.22 5.96 -6.50
C PRO A 33 3.24 4.93 -7.12
N THR A 34 3.47 4.56 -8.38
CA THR A 34 2.71 3.51 -9.07
C THR A 34 2.94 2.14 -8.42
N ALA A 35 4.19 1.81 -8.05
CA ALA A 35 4.52 0.58 -7.35
C ALA A 35 3.82 0.50 -5.98
N ILE A 36 3.81 1.59 -5.21
CA ILE A 36 3.04 1.67 -3.95
C ILE A 36 1.57 1.40 -4.22
N SER A 37 0.98 2.08 -5.20
CA SER A 37 -0.44 1.91 -5.55
C SER A 37 -0.79 0.47 -5.90
N HIS A 38 0.08 -0.22 -6.65
CA HIS A 38 -0.08 -1.63 -6.98
C HIS A 38 0.03 -2.55 -5.77
N GLN A 39 1.03 -2.31 -4.90
CA GLN A 39 1.21 -3.07 -3.66
C GLN A 39 0.02 -2.94 -2.70
N ILE A 40 -0.55 -1.73 -2.57
CA ILE A 40 -1.76 -1.51 -1.79
C ILE A 40 -2.95 -2.26 -2.40
N ARG A 41 -3.13 -2.19 -3.73
CA ARG A 41 -4.23 -2.88 -4.42
C ARG A 41 -4.18 -4.39 -4.20
N LEU A 42 -3.00 -5.00 -4.32
CA LEU A 42 -2.80 -6.41 -4.03
C LEU A 42 -3.18 -6.75 -2.57
N LEU A 43 -2.83 -5.90 -1.61
CA LEU A 43 -3.21 -6.12 -0.22
C LEU A 43 -4.71 -6.00 0.00
N GLU A 44 -5.35 -5.02 -0.63
CA GLU A 44 -6.81 -4.83 -0.60
C GLU A 44 -7.54 -6.05 -1.19
N GLU A 45 -7.03 -6.62 -2.28
CA GLU A 45 -7.54 -7.86 -2.90
C GLU A 45 -7.42 -9.07 -1.96
N VAL A 46 -6.27 -9.21 -1.27
CA VAL A 46 -6.07 -10.29 -0.29
C VAL A 46 -6.97 -10.12 0.94
N CYS A 47 -7.17 -8.88 1.40
CA CYS A 47 -8.03 -8.57 2.54
C CYS A 47 -9.53 -8.59 2.20
N GLY A 48 -9.89 -8.47 0.92
CA GLY A 48 -11.28 -8.35 0.48
C GLY A 48 -11.93 -7.01 0.83
N GLN A 49 -11.14 -5.99 1.20
CA GLN A 49 -11.65 -4.64 1.45
C GLN A 49 -10.64 -3.54 1.10
N LEU A 50 -11.15 -2.33 0.93
CA LEU A 50 -10.33 -1.14 0.83
C LEU A 50 -9.64 -0.84 2.16
N LEU A 51 -8.35 -0.49 2.10
CA LEU A 51 -7.52 -0.15 3.25
C LEU A 51 -7.34 1.36 3.40
N PHE A 52 -7.52 2.11 2.32
CA PHE A 52 -7.47 3.57 2.35
C PHE A 52 -8.77 4.19 1.86
N ARG A 53 -9.26 5.19 2.60
CA ARG A 53 -10.31 6.09 2.11
C ARG A 53 -9.66 7.19 1.28
N ARG A 54 -9.90 7.18 -0.03
CA ARG A 54 -9.43 8.23 -0.93
C ARG A 54 -10.28 9.48 -0.70
N ARG A 55 -9.69 10.51 -0.09
CA ARG A 55 -10.31 11.84 -0.08
C ARG A 55 -9.79 12.62 -1.28
N PRO A 56 -10.67 13.11 -2.18
CA PRO A 56 -10.25 14.12 -3.13
C PRO A 56 -9.71 15.32 -2.34
N ARG A 57 -8.61 15.88 -2.85
CA ARG A 57 -7.90 16.99 -2.22
C ARG A 57 -8.61 18.31 -2.50
#